data_AF-A0A9J7AKA2-F1
#
_entry.id   AF-A0A9J7AKA2-F1
#
_cell.length_a   1.000
_cell.length_b   1.000
_cell.length_c   1.000
_cell.angle_alpha   90.00
_cell.angle_beta   90.00
_cell.angle_gamma   90.00
#
_symmetry.space_group_name_H-M   'P 1'
#
loop_
_entity.id
_entity.type
_entity.pdbx_description
1 polymer ?
#
loop_
_entity_poly.entity_id
_entity_poly.type
_entity_poly.pdbx_seq_one_letter_code
_entity_poly.pdbx_strand_id
1 'polypeptide(L)'
;MSAKLLLFIVASFMTATSVLASSLPSDPTDTHTDWLSYREIFTPVVPVTVPEGKKQLGQKLFRDPLLSIDQSLSCESCHYQQYGYGLNSKLTKDRFGDHSLLNSPGLAYSSLMLYQNWSGKFPTLEDQLNAVITNPKAMAMNWPELIKRLKAAPHYPALFKSAGYKQINQQTITDAMVAYETSLTQPSRFDAYLLGDLDRLSETEKQGLSKFKQFGCVSCHQGIAIGGNLRQKMGVMRDYIPQHELGLTLHDGFYSITRNAADKHFFRVPTLRNVALTAPYFHDGSAATMEEAIEVMFRYQLGIDPTEEDVADIAQFLHSLSSIEYEQ
;
A
#
# COMPACT_ATOMS: atom_id res chain seq x y z
N MET A 1 80.49 -5.04 37.77
CA MET A 1 79.46 -4.17 38.38
C MET A 1 78.20 -4.32 37.53
N SER A 2 77.38 -5.33 37.78
CA SER A 2 76.23 -5.30 38.72
C SER A 2 75.09 -4.40 38.24
N ALA A 3 74.08 -5.01 37.62
CA ALA A 3 72.67 -4.73 37.90
C ALA A 3 71.82 -5.85 37.29
N LYS A 4 71.32 -6.75 38.15
CA LYS A 4 70.29 -7.74 37.83
C LYS A 4 68.94 -7.02 37.76
N LEU A 5 68.18 -7.21 36.69
CA LEU A 5 66.76 -6.89 36.64
C LEU A 5 65.98 -8.21 36.59
N LEU A 6 65.36 -8.57 37.72
CA LEU A 6 64.47 -9.72 37.83
C LEU A 6 63.10 -9.31 37.26
N LEU A 7 62.67 -9.95 36.16
CA LEU A 7 61.32 -9.82 35.64
C LEU A 7 60.47 -10.94 36.24
N PHE A 8 59.54 -10.60 37.13
CA PHE A 8 58.52 -11.53 37.63
C PHE A 8 57.44 -11.70 36.54
N ILE A 9 57.38 -12.89 35.94
CA ILE A 9 56.27 -13.30 35.07
C ILE A 9 55.16 -13.84 35.99
N VAL A 10 54.08 -13.06 36.14
CA VAL A 10 52.83 -13.55 36.74
C VAL A 10 52.06 -14.28 35.65
N ALA A 11 52.06 -15.62 35.69
CA ALA A 11 51.22 -16.44 34.84
C ALA A 11 49.78 -16.46 35.40
N SER A 12 48.92 -15.58 34.88
CA SER A 12 47.48 -15.67 35.11
C SER A 12 46.91 -16.81 34.26
N PHE A 13 46.59 -17.93 34.90
CA PHE A 13 45.72 -18.96 34.32
C PHE A 13 44.29 -18.41 34.23
N MET A 14 43.90 -17.87 33.07
CA MET A 14 42.48 -17.70 32.74
C MET A 14 41.95 -19.05 32.29
N THR A 15 41.21 -19.73 33.16
CA THR A 15 40.37 -20.87 32.78
C THR A 15 39.21 -20.34 31.94
N ALA A 16 39.30 -20.50 30.62
CA ALA A 16 38.19 -20.24 29.73
C ALA A 16 37.14 -21.35 29.92
N THR A 17 36.14 -21.10 30.76
CA THR A 17 34.90 -21.89 30.77
C THR A 17 34.10 -21.52 29.53
N SER A 18 34.20 -22.35 28.49
CA SER A 18 33.32 -22.29 27.33
C SER A 18 31.89 -22.61 27.78
N VAL A 19 31.09 -21.57 28.03
CA VAL A 19 29.64 -21.71 28.09
C VAL A 19 29.17 -21.89 26.66
N LEU A 20 29.02 -23.15 26.24
CA LEU A 20 28.21 -23.50 25.08
C LEU A 20 26.79 -23.05 25.40
N ALA A 21 26.40 -21.87 24.90
CA ALA A 21 25.01 -21.48 24.85
C ALA A 21 24.30 -22.43 23.89
N SER A 22 23.76 -23.52 24.44
CA SER A 22 22.80 -24.35 23.73
C SER A 22 21.55 -23.48 23.50
N SER A 23 21.35 -23.03 22.27
CA SER A 23 20.06 -22.49 21.84
C SER A 23 19.02 -23.59 22.00
N LEU A 24 18.25 -23.54 23.08
CA LEU A 24 17.08 -24.40 23.24
C LEU A 24 16.13 -24.14 22.07
N PRO A 25 15.51 -25.18 21.48
CA PRO A 25 14.45 -24.98 20.51
C PRO A 25 13.34 -24.13 21.15
N SER A 26 12.88 -23.08 20.46
CA SER A 26 11.72 -22.30 20.90
C SER A 26 10.51 -23.22 21.02
N ASP A 27 9.78 -23.10 22.13
CA ASP A 27 8.51 -23.80 22.33
C ASP A 27 7.51 -23.34 21.25
N PRO A 28 6.97 -24.26 20.42
CA PRO A 28 6.00 -23.91 19.39
C PRO A 28 4.67 -23.36 19.94
N THR A 29 4.48 -23.33 21.27
CA THR A 29 3.35 -22.71 21.94
C THR A 29 3.66 -21.32 22.54
N ASP A 30 4.89 -20.82 22.41
CA ASP A 30 5.25 -19.47 22.85
C ASP A 30 4.80 -18.40 21.85
N THR A 31 3.54 -17.98 22.03
CA THR A 31 2.89 -16.93 21.25
C THR A 31 3.58 -15.57 21.36
N HIS A 32 4.39 -15.33 22.41
CA HIS A 32 5.15 -14.09 22.57
C HIS A 32 6.33 -14.00 21.61
N THR A 33 7.04 -15.10 21.37
CA THR A 33 8.11 -15.15 20.36
C THR A 33 7.58 -14.96 18.93
N ASP A 34 6.43 -15.55 18.62
CA ASP A 34 5.83 -15.41 17.30
C ASP A 34 5.31 -13.99 17.04
N TRP A 35 4.65 -13.36 18.02
CA TRP A 35 4.19 -11.97 17.90
C TRP A 35 5.33 -10.98 17.64
N LEU A 36 6.46 -11.10 18.35
CA LEU A 36 7.64 -10.24 18.15
C LEU A 36 8.16 -10.34 16.72
N SER A 37 8.17 -11.54 16.14
CA SER A 37 8.62 -11.74 14.76
C SER A 37 7.76 -11.01 13.73
N TYR A 38 6.45 -10.86 13.97
CA TYR A 38 5.59 -10.08 13.08
C TYR A 38 5.89 -8.58 13.15
N ARG A 39 6.35 -8.06 14.28
CA ARG A 39 6.75 -6.66 14.43
C ARG A 39 8.08 -6.32 13.76
N GLU A 40 8.91 -7.32 13.46
CA GLU A 40 10.11 -7.13 12.64
C GLU A 40 9.75 -7.00 11.14
N ILE A 41 8.60 -7.57 10.73
CA ILE A 41 8.13 -7.59 9.34
C ILE A 41 7.17 -6.43 9.07
N PHE A 42 6.26 -6.15 10.01
CA PHE A 42 5.18 -5.19 9.85
C PHE A 42 5.30 -4.06 10.86
N THR A 43 4.88 -2.87 10.43
CA THR A 43 4.77 -1.70 11.29
C THR A 43 3.31 -1.33 11.46
N PRO A 44 2.80 -1.16 12.69
CA PRO A 44 1.41 -0.77 12.89
C PRO A 44 1.17 0.65 12.34
N VAL A 45 0.02 0.84 11.70
CA VAL A 45 -0.52 2.18 11.46
C VAL A 45 -1.06 2.72 12.77
N VAL A 46 -0.73 3.98 13.04
CA VAL A 46 -1.33 4.77 14.11
C VAL A 46 -2.15 5.90 13.48
N PRO A 47 -3.19 6.41 14.15
CA PRO A 47 -4.00 7.51 13.62
C PRO A 47 -3.14 8.70 13.16
N VAL A 48 -3.26 9.04 11.87
CA VAL A 48 -2.53 10.16 11.30
C VAL A 48 -3.28 11.46 11.60
N THR A 49 -2.59 12.43 12.20
CA THR A 49 -3.16 13.75 12.47
C THR A 49 -2.83 14.70 11.33
N VAL A 50 -3.86 15.24 10.66
CA VAL A 50 -3.73 16.31 9.68
C VAL A 50 -4.48 17.56 10.15
N PRO A 51 -4.04 18.77 9.78
CA PRO A 51 -4.79 19.98 10.12
C PRO A 51 -6.21 19.95 9.54
N GLU A 52 -7.21 20.10 10.41
CA GLU A 52 -8.63 19.91 10.04
C GLU A 52 -9.07 20.81 8.86
N GLY A 53 -8.64 22.08 8.86
CA GLY A 53 -8.95 23.00 7.76
C GLY A 53 -8.39 22.53 6.41
N LYS A 54 -7.19 21.92 6.39
CA LYS A 54 -6.61 21.35 5.16
C LYS A 54 -7.37 20.10 4.73
N LYS A 55 -7.71 19.22 5.67
CA LYS A 55 -8.51 18.01 5.41
C LYS A 55 -9.86 18.37 4.78
N GLN A 56 -10.59 19.32 5.35
CA GLN A 56 -11.90 19.75 4.84
C GLN A 56 -11.80 20.36 3.43
N LEU A 57 -10.80 21.22 3.19
CA LEU A 57 -10.56 21.77 1.86
C LEU A 57 -10.19 20.67 0.85
N GLY A 58 -9.29 19.76 1.22
CA GLY A 58 -8.89 18.63 0.39
C GLY A 58 -10.06 17.72 0.05
N GLN A 59 -10.89 17.38 1.04
CA GLN A 59 -12.10 16.59 0.83
C GLN A 59 -13.08 17.29 -0.12
N LYS A 60 -13.24 18.60 0.03
CA LYS A 60 -14.10 19.38 -0.87
C LYS A 60 -13.58 19.33 -2.30
N LEU A 61 -12.27 19.56 -2.50
CA LEU A 61 -11.61 19.47 -3.81
C LEU A 61 -11.73 18.07 -4.42
N PHE A 62 -11.52 17.01 -3.62
CA PHE A 62 -11.58 15.61 -4.06
C PHE A 62 -12.93 15.25 -4.69
N ARG A 63 -14.01 15.82 -4.16
CA ARG A 63 -15.39 15.57 -4.61
C ARG A 63 -15.89 16.55 -5.66
N ASP A 64 -15.15 17.62 -5.95
CA ASP A 64 -15.65 18.71 -6.79
C ASP A 64 -15.30 18.50 -8.27
N PRO A 65 -16.29 18.40 -9.17
CA PRO A 65 -16.02 18.29 -10.60
C PRO A 65 -15.34 19.51 -11.21
N LEU A 66 -15.29 20.65 -10.49
CA LEU A 66 -14.58 21.85 -10.93
C LEU A 66 -13.11 21.58 -11.33
N LEU A 67 -12.50 20.52 -10.81
CA LEU A 67 -11.14 20.08 -11.14
C LEU A 67 -11.00 19.52 -12.56
N SER A 68 -12.08 19.05 -13.20
CA SER A 68 -12.07 18.62 -14.60
C SER A 68 -12.41 19.74 -15.57
N ILE A 69 -11.86 19.70 -16.78
CA ILE A 69 -11.99 20.78 -17.77
C ILE A 69 -13.46 21.10 -18.12
N ASP A 70 -14.27 20.05 -18.21
CA ASP A 70 -15.69 20.02 -18.57
C ASP A 70 -16.62 19.80 -17.38
N GLN A 71 -16.09 19.74 -16.16
CA GLN A 71 -16.84 19.52 -14.92
C GLN A 71 -17.65 18.20 -14.89
N SER A 72 -17.20 17.18 -15.61
CA SER A 72 -17.84 15.86 -15.68
C SER A 72 -17.31 14.84 -14.67
N LEU A 73 -16.08 15.02 -14.16
CA LEU A 73 -15.41 14.09 -13.26
C LEU A 73 -14.87 14.79 -12.02
N SER A 74 -14.87 14.09 -10.88
CA SER A 74 -14.06 14.39 -9.69
C SER A 74 -13.16 13.20 -9.36
N CYS A 75 -12.36 13.28 -8.29
CA CYS A 75 -11.57 12.12 -7.85
C CYS A 75 -12.49 10.98 -7.37
N GLU A 76 -13.60 11.34 -6.71
CA GLU A 76 -14.62 10.39 -6.24
C GLU A 76 -15.38 9.68 -7.38
N SER A 77 -15.30 10.19 -8.62
CA SER A 77 -15.85 9.51 -9.80
C SER A 77 -15.14 8.19 -10.13
N CYS A 78 -13.91 7.99 -9.63
CA CYS A 78 -13.15 6.74 -9.80
C CYS A 78 -12.74 6.09 -8.48
N HIS A 79 -12.73 6.85 -7.38
CA HIS A 79 -12.25 6.43 -6.07
C HIS A 79 -13.36 6.55 -5.01
N TYR A 80 -14.17 5.51 -4.91
CA TYR A 80 -15.38 5.51 -4.09
C TYR A 80 -15.09 5.11 -2.65
N GLN A 81 -15.52 5.93 -1.69
CA GLN A 81 -15.25 5.72 -0.27
C GLN A 81 -15.68 4.32 0.22
N GLN A 82 -16.83 3.81 -0.21
CA GLN A 82 -17.34 2.49 0.22
C GLN A 82 -16.48 1.28 -0.21
N TYR A 83 -15.55 1.48 -1.15
CA TYR A 83 -14.63 0.44 -1.66
C TYR A 83 -13.18 0.75 -1.29
N GLY A 84 -12.93 1.32 -0.09
CA GLY A 84 -11.58 1.73 0.33
C GLY A 84 -10.96 2.80 -0.57
N TYR A 85 -11.79 3.66 -1.17
CA TYR A 85 -11.41 4.60 -2.24
C TYR A 85 -10.87 3.92 -3.50
N GLY A 86 -11.28 2.67 -3.74
CA GLY A 86 -11.07 1.93 -4.98
C GLY A 86 -12.28 2.01 -5.91
N LEU A 87 -12.27 1.15 -6.92
CA LEU A 87 -13.28 1.07 -7.97
C LEU A 87 -14.03 -0.25 -7.89
N ASN A 88 -15.37 -0.22 -8.00
CA ASN A 88 -16.22 -1.41 -8.02
C ASN A 88 -16.44 -2.02 -9.42
N SER A 89 -15.51 -1.77 -10.32
CA SER A 89 -15.58 -2.27 -11.69
C SER A 89 -14.18 -2.67 -12.15
N LYS A 90 -14.13 -3.61 -13.11
CA LYS A 90 -12.87 -4.15 -13.61
C LYS A 90 -11.93 -3.07 -14.11
N LEU A 91 -12.44 -2.16 -14.94
CA LEU A 91 -11.66 -1.17 -15.66
C LEU A 91 -12.18 0.24 -15.41
N THR A 92 -11.27 1.15 -15.11
CA THR A 92 -11.58 2.58 -14.93
C THR A 92 -12.13 3.15 -16.23
N LYS A 93 -13.20 3.94 -16.15
CA LYS A 93 -13.69 4.72 -17.29
C LYS A 93 -12.96 6.06 -17.35
N ASP A 94 -12.58 6.46 -18.55
CA ASP A 94 -12.00 7.76 -18.81
C ASP A 94 -13.10 8.84 -18.95
N ARG A 95 -12.72 10.12 -19.14
CA ARG A 95 -13.68 11.24 -19.25
C ARG A 95 -14.66 11.14 -20.42
N PHE A 96 -14.36 10.32 -21.42
CA PHE A 96 -15.23 10.09 -22.57
C PHE A 96 -16.15 8.88 -22.35
N GLY A 97 -15.98 8.17 -21.23
CA GLY A 97 -16.73 6.96 -20.89
C GLY A 97 -16.06 5.68 -21.40
N ASP A 98 -14.91 5.78 -22.07
CA ASP A 98 -14.18 4.64 -22.61
C ASP A 98 -13.46 3.90 -21.48
N HIS A 99 -13.43 2.56 -21.56
CA HIS A 99 -12.68 1.76 -20.60
C HIS A 99 -11.18 1.94 -20.82
N SER A 100 -10.49 2.39 -19.77
CA SER A 100 -9.05 2.24 -19.65
C SER A 100 -8.68 0.77 -19.53
N LEU A 101 -7.39 0.49 -19.58
CA LEU A 101 -6.90 -0.89 -19.46
C LEU A 101 -6.47 -1.24 -18.03
N LEU A 102 -6.71 -0.34 -17.06
CA LEU A 102 -6.28 -0.51 -15.68
C LEU A 102 -7.45 -0.34 -14.70
N ASN A 103 -7.45 -1.15 -13.65
CA ASN A 103 -8.23 -0.94 -12.45
C ASN A 103 -7.69 0.27 -11.67
N SER A 104 -8.59 1.08 -11.09
CA SER A 104 -8.20 2.16 -10.18
C SER A 104 -7.96 1.60 -8.78
N PRO A 105 -6.72 1.65 -8.26
CA PRO A 105 -6.42 1.11 -6.95
C PRO A 105 -7.09 1.93 -5.84
N GLY A 106 -7.28 1.33 -4.67
CA GLY A 106 -7.68 2.05 -3.46
C GLY A 106 -6.71 3.18 -3.12
N LEU A 107 -7.24 4.36 -2.75
CA LEU A 107 -6.43 5.49 -2.30
C LEU A 107 -6.21 5.54 -0.79
N ALA A 108 -6.98 4.79 0.01
CA ALA A 108 -6.66 4.63 1.42
C ALA A 108 -5.20 4.14 1.54
N TYR A 109 -4.43 4.71 2.46
CA TYR A 109 -3.00 4.41 2.68
C TYR A 109 -2.03 4.78 1.54
N SER A 110 -2.46 5.49 0.50
CA SER A 110 -1.58 5.93 -0.61
C SER A 110 -0.39 6.77 -0.13
N SER A 111 -0.58 7.54 0.94
CA SER A 111 0.46 8.35 1.61
C SER A 111 1.60 7.53 2.22
N LEU A 112 1.40 6.23 2.42
CA LEU A 112 2.42 5.31 2.96
C LEU A 112 3.24 4.62 1.86
N MET A 113 2.86 4.77 0.60
CA MET A 113 3.51 4.09 -0.53
C MET A 113 4.75 4.86 -0.99
N LEU A 114 5.84 4.14 -1.26
CA LEU A 114 7.08 4.75 -1.78
C LEU A 114 6.95 5.17 -3.25
N TYR A 115 6.10 4.46 -3.99
CA TYR A 115 5.80 4.74 -5.38
C TYR A 115 4.29 4.76 -5.57
N GLN A 116 3.80 5.65 -6.43
CA GLN A 116 2.38 5.73 -6.77
C GLN A 116 2.11 5.08 -8.13
N ASN A 117 0.84 4.75 -8.37
CA ASN A 117 0.31 3.99 -9.51
C ASN A 117 0.83 2.54 -9.62
N TRP A 118 0.30 1.79 -10.60
CA TRP A 118 0.65 0.38 -10.81
C TRP A 118 2.08 0.15 -11.30
N SER A 119 2.64 1.04 -12.14
CA SER A 119 4.04 0.93 -12.58
C SER A 119 5.04 1.48 -11.56
N GLY A 120 4.55 2.11 -10.49
CA GLY A 120 5.37 2.84 -9.54
C GLY A 120 6.02 4.08 -10.15
N LYS A 121 5.37 4.77 -11.11
CA LYS A 121 6.00 5.86 -11.86
C LYS A 121 6.35 7.07 -11.01
N PHE A 122 5.46 7.43 -10.09
CA PHE A 122 5.54 8.70 -9.40
C PHE A 122 6.10 8.49 -8.00
N PRO A 123 7.12 9.25 -7.59
CA PRO A 123 7.74 9.10 -6.27
C PRO A 123 6.94 9.76 -5.14
N THR A 124 5.95 10.60 -5.48
CA THR A 124 5.14 11.33 -4.51
C THR A 124 3.65 11.33 -4.90
N LEU A 125 2.77 11.59 -3.93
CA LEU A 125 1.34 11.81 -4.20
C LEU A 125 1.12 13.06 -5.05
N GLU A 126 1.93 14.10 -4.82
CA GLU A 126 1.90 15.36 -5.54
C GLU A 126 2.15 15.15 -7.04
N ASP A 127 3.14 14.33 -7.39
CA ASP A 127 3.45 13.98 -8.78
C ASP A 127 2.31 13.20 -9.44
N GLN A 128 1.72 12.24 -8.71
CA GLN A 128 0.57 11.47 -9.16
C GLN A 128 -0.66 12.37 -9.38
N LEU A 129 -0.98 13.25 -8.42
CA LEU A 129 -2.09 14.21 -8.50
C LEU A 129 -1.93 15.13 -9.70
N ASN A 130 -0.74 15.70 -9.90
CA ASN A 130 -0.44 16.53 -11.06
C ASN A 130 -0.65 15.77 -12.37
N ALA A 131 -0.20 14.51 -12.43
CA ALA A 131 -0.38 13.68 -13.62
C ALA A 131 -1.86 13.40 -13.91
N VAL A 132 -2.70 13.15 -12.91
CA VAL A 132 -4.14 12.91 -13.10
C VAL A 132 -4.88 14.18 -13.51
N ILE A 133 -4.60 15.31 -12.84
CA ILE A 133 -5.23 16.61 -13.15
C ILE A 133 -4.94 17.02 -14.60
N THR A 134 -3.72 16.78 -15.09
CA THR A 134 -3.31 17.20 -16.43
C THR A 134 -3.54 16.16 -17.52
N ASN A 135 -3.91 14.92 -17.18
CA ASN A 135 -4.10 13.85 -18.15
C ASN A 135 -5.34 14.13 -19.03
N PRO A 136 -5.18 14.18 -20.37
CA PRO A 136 -6.27 14.49 -21.30
C PRO A 136 -7.36 13.43 -21.38
N LYS A 137 -7.15 12.23 -20.82
CA LYS A 137 -8.18 11.18 -20.67
C LYS A 137 -8.81 11.15 -19.29
N ALA A 138 -8.23 11.83 -18.30
CA ALA A 138 -8.81 11.98 -16.97
C ALA A 138 -9.39 13.39 -16.82
N MET A 139 -8.78 14.27 -16.04
CA MET A 139 -9.37 15.58 -15.75
C MET A 139 -9.15 16.61 -16.86
N ALA A 140 -8.15 16.41 -17.73
CA ALA A 140 -7.80 17.26 -18.87
C ALA A 140 -7.63 18.75 -18.53
N MET A 141 -7.25 19.05 -17.29
CA MET A 141 -7.14 20.40 -16.75
C MET A 141 -5.72 20.95 -16.88
N ASN A 142 -5.58 22.27 -16.86
CA ASN A 142 -4.29 22.94 -16.68
C ASN A 142 -4.32 23.86 -15.44
N TRP A 143 -3.16 24.03 -14.80
CA TRP A 143 -3.07 24.76 -13.54
C TRP A 143 -3.49 26.23 -13.62
N PRO A 144 -3.10 27.03 -14.63
CA PRO A 144 -3.55 28.41 -14.74
C PRO A 144 -5.08 28.54 -14.75
N GLU A 145 -5.76 27.69 -15.52
CA GLU A 145 -7.23 27.69 -15.59
C GLU A 145 -7.86 27.21 -14.27
N LEU A 146 -7.36 26.12 -13.68
CA LEU A 146 -7.88 25.62 -12.39
C LEU A 146 -7.76 26.66 -11.28
N ILE A 147 -6.60 27.32 -11.18
CA ILE A 147 -6.36 28.38 -10.19
C ILE A 147 -7.33 29.56 -10.42
N LYS A 148 -7.55 29.96 -11.68
CA LYS A 148 -8.50 31.02 -12.03
C LYS A 148 -9.92 30.63 -11.60
N ARG A 149 -10.36 29.40 -11.90
CA ARG A 149 -11.69 28.89 -11.51
C ARG A 149 -11.87 28.89 -9.99
N LEU A 150 -10.92 28.33 -9.24
CA LEU A 150 -10.97 28.27 -7.79
C LEU A 150 -10.98 29.66 -7.14
N LYS A 151 -10.25 30.64 -7.70
CA LYS A 151 -10.29 32.04 -7.22
C LYS A 151 -11.64 32.72 -7.49
N ALA A 152 -12.31 32.40 -8.60
CA ALA A 152 -13.59 32.98 -8.98
C ALA A 152 -14.79 32.30 -8.29
N ALA A 153 -14.62 31.06 -7.83
CA ALA A 153 -15.69 30.30 -7.18
C ALA A 153 -16.02 30.88 -5.78
N PRO A 154 -17.31 31.09 -5.43
CA PRO A 154 -17.70 31.86 -4.25
C PRO A 154 -17.16 31.38 -2.90
N HIS A 155 -16.97 30.06 -2.75
CA HIS A 155 -16.64 29.44 -1.46
C HIS A 155 -15.15 29.14 -1.27
N TYR A 156 -14.38 28.95 -2.35
CA TYR A 156 -12.99 28.53 -2.25
C TYR A 156 -12.06 29.55 -1.58
N PRO A 157 -12.11 30.87 -1.86
CA PRO A 157 -11.28 31.84 -1.15
C PRO A 157 -11.43 31.78 0.38
N ALA A 158 -12.67 31.59 0.87
CA ALA A 158 -12.93 31.43 2.30
C ALA A 158 -12.38 30.08 2.83
N LEU A 159 -12.60 28.97 2.11
CA LEU A 159 -12.08 27.66 2.50
C LEU A 159 -10.54 27.61 2.55
N PHE A 160 -9.86 28.19 1.56
CA PHE A 160 -8.39 28.29 1.55
C PHE A 160 -7.88 29.12 2.74
N LYS A 161 -8.55 30.22 3.06
CA LYS A 161 -8.22 31.03 4.25
C LYS A 161 -8.42 30.25 5.54
N SER A 162 -9.53 29.53 5.70
CA SER A 162 -9.82 28.69 6.87
C SER A 162 -8.84 27.51 7.01
N ALA A 163 -8.32 27.00 5.88
CA ALA A 163 -7.27 25.99 5.86
C ALA A 163 -5.87 26.54 6.21
N GLY A 164 -5.74 27.86 6.43
CA GLY A 164 -4.49 28.52 6.79
C GLY A 164 -3.63 28.95 5.59
N TYR A 165 -4.15 28.87 4.36
CA TYR A 165 -3.42 29.31 3.17
C TYR A 165 -3.62 30.80 2.90
N LYS A 166 -2.53 31.46 2.49
CA LYS A 166 -2.52 32.89 2.10
C LYS A 166 -2.88 33.12 0.64
N GLN A 167 -2.80 32.08 -0.19
CA GLN A 167 -2.98 32.16 -1.64
C GLN A 167 -3.63 30.87 -2.16
N ILE A 168 -4.31 30.99 -3.30
CA ILE A 168 -4.77 29.86 -4.10
C ILE A 168 -3.77 29.70 -5.25
N ASN A 169 -2.96 28.66 -5.19
CA ASN A 169 -2.02 28.25 -6.23
C ASN A 169 -1.86 26.72 -6.25
N GLN A 170 -1.13 26.20 -7.23
CA GLN A 170 -0.89 24.76 -7.39
C GLN A 170 -0.40 24.10 -6.09
N GLN A 171 0.61 24.67 -5.43
CA GLN A 171 1.15 24.11 -4.19
C GLN A 171 0.08 23.97 -3.09
N THR A 172 -0.71 25.01 -2.84
CA THR A 172 -1.75 24.99 -1.79
C THR A 172 -2.93 24.07 -2.12
N ILE A 173 -3.25 23.92 -3.41
CA ILE A 173 -4.29 22.99 -3.88
C ILE A 173 -3.81 21.56 -3.66
N THR A 174 -2.62 21.24 -4.14
CA THR A 174 -1.99 19.93 -3.99
C THR A 174 -1.80 19.55 -2.52
N ASP A 175 -1.26 20.44 -1.68
CA ASP A 175 -1.08 20.23 -0.25
C ASP A 175 -2.40 19.93 0.49
N ALA A 176 -3.50 20.61 0.12
CA ALA A 176 -4.81 20.31 0.68
C ALA A 176 -5.31 18.91 0.27
N MET A 177 -5.17 18.54 -1.01
CA MET A 177 -5.57 17.21 -1.50
C MET A 177 -4.75 16.09 -0.86
N VAL A 178 -3.42 16.25 -0.77
CA VAL A 178 -2.53 15.29 -0.09
C VAL A 178 -2.87 15.18 1.40
N ALA A 179 -3.19 16.29 2.07
CA ALA A 179 -3.63 16.25 3.46
C ALA A 179 -4.92 15.44 3.64
N TYR A 180 -5.87 15.54 2.71
CA TYR A 180 -7.07 14.70 2.72
C TYR A 180 -6.74 13.22 2.48
N GLU A 181 -6.00 12.89 1.42
CA GLU A 181 -5.59 11.51 1.11
C GLU A 181 -4.79 10.87 2.26
N THR A 182 -3.92 11.64 2.91
CA THR A 182 -3.18 11.21 4.11
C THR A 182 -4.12 10.88 5.27
N SER A 183 -5.19 11.67 5.44
CA SER A 183 -6.20 11.45 6.49
C SER A 183 -7.02 10.17 6.33
N LEU A 184 -7.00 9.56 5.13
CA LEU A 184 -7.66 8.29 4.84
C LEU A 184 -6.89 7.08 5.41
N THR A 185 -5.72 7.31 6.00
CA THR A 185 -4.92 6.28 6.68
C THR A 185 -5.43 6.10 8.11
N GLN A 186 -6.12 4.99 8.35
CA GLN A 186 -6.70 4.63 9.65
C GLN A 186 -6.16 3.27 10.12
N PRO A 187 -6.09 2.98 11.43
CA PRO A 187 -5.66 1.66 11.90
C PRO A 187 -6.70 0.57 11.61
N SER A 188 -6.27 -0.69 11.59
CA SER A 188 -7.10 -1.90 11.55
C SER A 188 -6.96 -2.76 12.82
N ARG A 189 -7.73 -3.86 12.92
CA ARG A 189 -7.55 -4.87 13.98
C ARG A 189 -6.15 -5.47 14.00
N PHE A 190 -5.54 -5.66 12.83
CA PHE A 190 -4.17 -6.12 12.74
C PHE A 190 -3.18 -5.13 13.36
N ASP A 191 -3.41 -3.82 13.23
CA ASP A 191 -2.54 -2.83 13.87
C ASP A 191 -2.65 -2.89 15.41
N ALA A 192 -3.85 -3.09 15.95
CA ALA A 192 -4.04 -3.30 17.39
C ALA A 192 -3.33 -4.59 17.88
N TYR A 193 -3.40 -5.67 17.11
CA TYR A 193 -2.64 -6.90 17.35
C TYR A 193 -1.13 -6.65 17.37
N LEU A 194 -0.59 -5.90 16.40
CA LEU A 194 0.83 -5.52 16.37
C LEU A 194 1.24 -4.62 17.55
N LEU A 195 0.29 -3.89 18.15
CA LEU A 195 0.52 -3.08 19.35
C LEU A 195 0.40 -3.88 20.66
N GLY A 196 0.05 -5.17 20.59
CA GLY A 196 0.03 -6.08 21.73
C GLY A 196 -1.37 -6.49 22.21
N ASP A 197 -2.44 -6.03 21.55
CA ASP A 197 -3.80 -6.51 21.80
C ASP A 197 -4.04 -7.84 21.06
N LEU A 198 -3.48 -8.92 21.61
CA LEU A 198 -3.41 -10.23 20.94
C LEU A 198 -4.78 -10.88 20.68
N ASP A 199 -5.82 -10.44 21.40
CA ASP A 199 -7.18 -10.95 21.28
C ASP A 199 -7.96 -10.25 20.15
N ARG A 200 -7.37 -9.24 19.51
CA ARG A 200 -8.01 -8.51 18.40
C ARG A 200 -8.08 -9.30 17.10
N LEU A 201 -7.25 -10.32 16.97
CA LEU A 201 -7.36 -11.34 15.93
C LEU A 201 -7.94 -12.63 16.52
N SER A 202 -8.86 -13.24 15.78
CA SER A 202 -9.31 -14.61 16.04
C SER A 202 -8.20 -15.63 15.76
N GLU A 203 -8.36 -16.85 16.26
CA GLU A 203 -7.39 -17.92 16.02
C GLU A 203 -7.24 -18.26 14.52
N THR A 204 -8.33 -18.21 13.75
CA THR A 204 -8.28 -18.42 12.29
C THR A 204 -7.50 -17.30 11.58
N GLU A 205 -7.66 -16.06 12.01
CA GLU A 205 -6.88 -14.94 11.46
C GLU A 205 -5.40 -15.03 11.82
N LYS A 206 -5.06 -15.49 13.04
CA LYS A 206 -3.68 -15.76 13.45
C LYS A 206 -3.08 -16.91 12.64
N GLN A 207 -3.84 -17.96 12.37
CA GLN A 207 -3.45 -19.06 11.48
C GLN A 207 -3.18 -18.56 10.05
N GLY A 208 -4.06 -17.71 9.51
CA GLY A 208 -3.89 -17.04 8.23
C GLY A 208 -2.62 -16.18 8.16
N LEU A 209 -2.36 -15.37 9.20
CA LEU A 209 -1.15 -14.56 9.33
C LEU A 209 0.12 -15.43 9.34
N SER A 210 0.08 -16.56 10.08
CA SER A 210 1.17 -17.52 10.13
C SER A 210 1.45 -18.12 8.76
N LYS A 211 0.41 -18.60 8.06
CA LYS A 211 0.52 -19.11 6.68
C LYS A 211 1.04 -18.04 5.72
N PHE A 212 0.54 -16.81 5.81
CA PHE A 212 1.00 -15.68 4.99
C PHE A 212 2.51 -15.43 5.14
N LYS A 213 3.03 -15.54 6.37
CA LYS A 213 4.48 -15.47 6.65
C LYS A 213 5.22 -16.70 6.14
N GLN A 214 4.75 -17.91 6.47
CA GLN A 214 5.42 -19.17 6.16
C GLN A 214 5.56 -19.42 4.65
N PHE A 215 4.52 -19.11 3.87
CA PHE A 215 4.57 -19.22 2.41
C PHE A 215 5.40 -18.11 1.75
N GLY A 216 5.84 -17.10 2.50
CA GLY A 216 6.75 -16.07 2.01
C GLY A 216 6.08 -14.86 1.35
N CYS A 217 4.77 -14.67 1.51
CA CYS A 217 4.05 -13.48 1.00
C CYS A 217 4.66 -12.18 1.55
N VAL A 218 5.18 -12.24 2.77
CA VAL A 218 5.89 -11.15 3.46
C VAL A 218 7.18 -10.69 2.78
N SER A 219 7.75 -11.48 1.85
CA SER A 219 8.90 -11.06 1.06
C SER A 219 8.61 -9.81 0.20
N CYS A 220 7.35 -9.65 -0.19
CA CYS A 220 6.88 -8.53 -1.01
C CYS A 220 5.91 -7.62 -0.24
N HIS A 221 5.02 -8.23 0.55
CA HIS A 221 3.98 -7.53 1.30
C HIS A 221 4.38 -7.37 2.76
N GLN A 222 5.21 -6.37 3.04
CA GLN A 222 5.70 -6.05 4.38
C GLN A 222 5.65 -4.55 4.69
N GLY A 223 6.11 -4.18 5.89
CA GLY A 223 6.21 -2.79 6.34
C GLY A 223 4.86 -2.19 6.69
N ILE A 224 4.82 -0.86 6.81
CA ILE A 224 3.64 -0.15 7.31
C ILE A 224 2.42 -0.28 6.40
N ALA A 225 2.60 -0.32 5.08
CA ALA A 225 1.52 -0.43 4.11
C ALA A 225 1.27 -1.88 3.64
N ILE A 226 2.00 -2.87 4.14
CA ILE A 226 1.88 -4.28 3.74
C ILE A 226 2.01 -4.40 2.20
N GLY A 227 3.11 -3.86 1.70
CA GLY A 227 3.35 -3.59 0.28
C GLY A 227 3.58 -2.10 -0.01
N GLY A 228 3.50 -1.70 -1.28
CA GLY A 228 3.63 -0.32 -1.74
C GLY A 228 5.05 0.25 -1.83
N ASN A 229 6.06 -0.46 -1.30
CA ASN A 229 7.44 -0.01 -1.24
C ASN A 229 8.40 -0.71 -2.21
N LEU A 230 7.94 -1.77 -2.88
CA LEU A 230 8.73 -2.56 -3.84
C LEU A 230 8.08 -2.56 -5.23
N ARG A 231 8.90 -2.77 -6.25
CA ARG A 231 8.42 -3.23 -7.57
C ARG A 231 8.83 -4.69 -7.74
N GLN A 232 7.92 -5.52 -8.19
CA GLN A 232 8.16 -6.95 -8.41
C GLN A 232 7.56 -7.39 -9.74
N LYS A 233 8.18 -8.40 -10.34
CA LYS A 233 7.68 -9.02 -11.56
C LYS A 233 6.41 -9.80 -11.23
N MET A 234 5.36 -9.63 -12.00
CA MET A 234 4.22 -10.56 -12.01
C MET A 234 4.63 -11.82 -12.79
N GLY A 235 4.51 -12.99 -12.17
CA GLY A 235 5.05 -14.26 -12.68
C GLY A 235 6.55 -14.43 -12.42
N VAL A 236 6.97 -14.41 -11.14
CA VAL A 236 8.37 -14.69 -10.75
C VAL A 236 8.70 -16.17 -10.93
N MET A 237 7.81 -17.05 -10.49
CA MET A 237 8.07 -18.49 -10.38
C MET A 237 7.45 -19.29 -11.52
N ARG A 238 6.29 -18.85 -12.01
CA ARG A 238 5.68 -19.35 -13.24
C ARG A 238 5.42 -18.15 -14.13
N ASP A 239 5.64 -18.31 -15.42
CA ASP A 239 5.33 -17.28 -16.38
C ASP A 239 3.84 -16.93 -16.27
N TYR A 240 3.57 -15.70 -15.81
CA TYR A 240 2.24 -15.11 -15.86
C TYR A 240 1.98 -14.68 -17.30
N ILE A 241 1.88 -15.66 -18.19
CA ILE A 241 1.49 -15.50 -19.58
C ILE A 241 -0.02 -15.64 -19.63
N PRO A 242 -0.73 -14.81 -20.41
CA PRO A 242 -2.17 -14.96 -20.56
C PRO A 242 -2.47 -16.38 -21.04
N GLN A 243 -3.04 -17.22 -20.19
CA GLN A 243 -3.99 -18.18 -20.72
C GLN A 243 -5.08 -17.32 -21.35
N HIS A 244 -5.21 -17.47 -22.66
CA HIS A 244 -5.88 -16.60 -23.62
C HIS A 244 -7.39 -16.37 -23.38
N GLU A 245 -7.90 -16.71 -22.19
CA GLU A 245 -9.31 -16.70 -21.81
C GLU A 245 -9.70 -15.52 -20.90
N LEU A 246 -8.73 -14.81 -20.30
CA LEU A 246 -9.01 -13.67 -19.38
C LEU A 246 -8.77 -12.27 -19.97
N GLY A 247 -8.31 -12.16 -21.22
CA GLY A 247 -8.14 -10.87 -21.90
C GLY A 247 -7.08 -9.95 -21.27
N LEU A 248 -6.06 -10.52 -20.65
CA LEU A 248 -4.99 -9.79 -19.97
C LEU A 248 -4.02 -9.21 -21.01
N THR A 249 -4.19 -7.95 -21.39
CA THR A 249 -3.07 -7.19 -21.94
C THR A 249 -2.14 -6.91 -20.77
N LEU A 250 -1.04 -7.65 -20.70
CA LEU A 250 0.06 -7.28 -19.82
C LEU A 250 0.48 -5.86 -20.20
N HIS A 251 0.05 -4.88 -19.39
CA HIS A 251 0.61 -3.55 -19.48
C HIS A 251 2.07 -3.69 -19.12
N ASP A 252 2.90 -3.00 -19.88
CA ASP A 252 4.34 -3.05 -19.74
C ASP A 252 4.85 -2.76 -18.30
N GLY A 253 3.99 -2.27 -17.40
CA GLY A 253 4.34 -2.02 -16.01
C GLY A 253 5.47 -1.01 -15.94
N PHE A 254 6.55 -1.35 -15.26
CA PHE A 254 7.73 -0.50 -15.13
C PHE A 254 8.44 -0.23 -16.48
N TYR A 255 8.37 -1.16 -17.45
CA TYR A 255 8.88 -0.92 -18.81
C TYR A 255 8.25 0.29 -19.49
N SER A 256 6.99 0.64 -19.17
CA SER A 256 6.34 1.84 -19.73
C SER A 256 7.11 3.14 -19.43
N ILE A 257 7.98 3.10 -18.42
CA ILE A 257 8.84 4.19 -17.97
C ILE A 257 10.26 4.00 -18.50
N THR A 258 10.87 2.84 -18.26
CA THR A 258 12.31 2.64 -18.51
C THR A 258 12.64 2.28 -19.96
N ARG A 259 11.68 1.69 -20.69
CA ARG A 259 11.87 1.08 -22.01
C ARG A 259 12.92 -0.02 -22.07
N ASN A 260 13.39 -0.52 -20.92
CA ASN A 260 14.30 -1.65 -20.83
C ASN A 260 13.51 -2.95 -20.75
N ALA A 261 13.69 -3.86 -21.71
CA ALA A 261 12.95 -5.11 -21.80
C ALA A 261 13.00 -5.98 -20.52
N ALA A 262 14.05 -5.86 -19.71
CA ALA A 262 14.16 -6.54 -18.42
C ALA A 262 13.11 -6.10 -17.38
N ASP A 263 12.55 -4.88 -17.53
CA ASP A 263 11.58 -4.29 -16.62
C ASP A 263 10.12 -4.59 -17.00
N LYS A 264 9.90 -5.42 -18.03
CA LYS A 264 8.54 -5.79 -18.43
C LYS A 264 7.85 -6.59 -17.32
N HIS A 265 6.57 -6.28 -17.12
CA HIS A 265 5.71 -6.96 -16.13
C HIS A 265 6.12 -6.71 -14.68
N PHE A 266 7.02 -5.77 -14.42
CA PHE A 266 7.25 -5.27 -13.08
C PHE A 266 6.16 -4.28 -12.71
N PHE A 267 5.51 -4.51 -11.57
CA PHE A 267 4.52 -3.62 -11.01
C PHE A 267 4.93 -3.25 -9.59
N ARG A 268 4.50 -2.07 -9.14
CA ARG A 268 4.54 -1.77 -7.72
C ARG A 268 3.67 -2.81 -7.00
N VAL A 269 4.23 -3.45 -5.98
CA VAL A 269 3.50 -4.35 -5.09
C VAL A 269 2.38 -3.55 -4.42
N PRO A 270 1.08 -3.89 -4.60
CA PRO A 270 0.00 -3.10 -4.02
C PRO A 270 0.00 -3.19 -2.49
N THR A 271 -0.62 -2.21 -1.82
CA THR A 271 -0.95 -2.35 -0.39
C THR A 271 -2.02 -3.42 -0.26
N LEU A 272 -1.96 -4.22 0.81
CA LEU A 272 -3.05 -5.12 1.18
C LEU A 272 -3.98 -4.53 2.25
N ARG A 273 -3.74 -3.29 2.68
CA ARG A 273 -4.68 -2.61 3.57
C ARG A 273 -5.98 -2.32 2.82
N ASN A 274 -7.11 -2.57 3.47
CA ASN A 274 -8.44 -2.51 2.88
C ASN A 274 -8.65 -3.43 1.66
N VAL A 275 -7.82 -4.46 1.46
CA VAL A 275 -7.93 -5.35 0.28
C VAL A 275 -9.28 -6.05 0.19
N ALA A 276 -9.92 -6.35 1.33
CA ALA A 276 -11.26 -6.93 1.38
C ALA A 276 -12.37 -6.04 0.80
N LEU A 277 -12.10 -4.76 0.55
CA LEU A 277 -13.07 -3.77 0.06
C LEU A 277 -12.88 -3.43 -1.42
N THR A 278 -11.76 -3.86 -2.03
CA THR A 278 -11.27 -3.32 -3.31
C THR A 278 -11.34 -4.32 -4.45
N ALA A 279 -12.28 -5.28 -4.41
CA ALA A 279 -12.52 -6.14 -5.57
C ALA A 279 -13.02 -5.31 -6.78
N PRO A 280 -12.70 -5.70 -8.02
CA PRO A 280 -11.85 -6.84 -8.40
C PRO A 280 -10.35 -6.56 -8.30
N TYR A 281 -9.53 -7.61 -8.31
CA TYR A 281 -8.12 -7.57 -7.96
C TYR A 281 -7.18 -7.54 -9.17
N PHE A 282 -5.93 -7.16 -8.90
CA PHE A 282 -4.85 -6.90 -9.86
C PHE A 282 -5.02 -5.62 -10.68
N HIS A 283 -3.96 -5.29 -11.43
CA HIS A 283 -3.85 -4.05 -12.18
C HIS A 283 -4.89 -3.88 -13.28
N ASP A 284 -5.52 -4.97 -13.71
CA ASP A 284 -6.53 -5.05 -14.77
C ASP A 284 -7.87 -5.62 -14.26
N GLY A 285 -8.02 -5.82 -12.94
CA GLY A 285 -9.22 -6.35 -12.34
C GLY A 285 -9.55 -7.79 -12.76
N SER A 286 -8.56 -8.60 -13.13
CA SER A 286 -8.79 -9.93 -13.69
C SER A 286 -9.40 -10.94 -12.72
N ALA A 287 -9.07 -10.84 -11.43
CA ALA A 287 -9.59 -11.73 -10.41
C ALA A 287 -10.81 -11.10 -9.74
N ALA A 288 -11.94 -11.82 -9.75
CA ALA A 288 -13.20 -11.31 -9.22
C ALA A 288 -13.28 -11.43 -7.69
N THR A 289 -12.64 -12.46 -7.12
CA THR A 289 -12.66 -12.75 -5.68
C THR A 289 -11.27 -12.73 -5.07
N MET A 290 -11.22 -12.59 -3.73
CA MET A 290 -9.95 -12.54 -3.02
C MET A 290 -9.25 -13.89 -3.08
N GLU A 291 -10.01 -14.96 -3.00
CA GLU A 291 -9.56 -16.35 -3.08
C GLU A 291 -8.89 -16.61 -4.43
N GLU A 292 -9.50 -16.17 -5.53
CA GLU A 292 -8.91 -16.25 -6.87
C GLU A 292 -7.59 -15.47 -6.94
N ALA A 293 -7.54 -14.27 -6.36
CA ALA A 293 -6.32 -13.48 -6.31
C ALA A 293 -5.21 -14.17 -5.50
N ILE A 294 -5.54 -14.78 -4.35
CA ILE A 294 -4.61 -15.55 -3.52
C ILE A 294 -4.08 -16.76 -4.29
N GLU A 295 -4.94 -17.53 -4.95
CA GLU A 295 -4.54 -18.66 -5.79
C GLU A 295 -3.56 -18.25 -6.90
N VAL A 296 -3.86 -17.15 -7.59
CA VAL A 296 -2.97 -16.60 -8.63
C VAL A 296 -1.61 -16.21 -8.02
N MET A 297 -1.59 -15.57 -6.85
CA MET A 297 -0.32 -15.22 -6.18
C MET A 297 0.48 -16.47 -5.82
N PHE A 298 -0.14 -17.50 -5.26
CA PHE A 298 0.53 -18.77 -4.98
C PHE A 298 1.14 -19.39 -6.23
N ARG A 299 0.35 -19.55 -7.30
CA ARG A 299 0.81 -20.23 -8.51
C ARG A 299 1.94 -19.48 -9.20
N TYR A 300 1.81 -18.16 -9.36
CA TYR A 300 2.71 -17.39 -10.23
C TYR A 300 3.85 -16.69 -9.48
N GLN A 301 3.65 -16.31 -8.22
CA GLN A 301 4.69 -15.67 -7.41
C GLN A 301 5.47 -16.67 -6.56
N LEU A 302 4.85 -17.78 -6.13
CA LEU A 302 5.50 -18.78 -5.26
C LEU A 302 5.75 -20.12 -5.95
N GLY A 303 5.06 -20.40 -7.07
CA GLY A 303 5.19 -21.68 -7.77
C GLY A 303 4.49 -22.84 -7.07
N ILE A 304 3.60 -22.53 -6.12
CA ILE A 304 2.91 -23.48 -5.25
C ILE A 304 1.44 -23.56 -5.71
N ASP A 305 0.87 -24.76 -5.72
CA ASP A 305 -0.57 -24.94 -5.86
C ASP A 305 -1.17 -25.07 -4.45
N PRO A 306 -1.91 -24.06 -3.97
CA PRO A 306 -2.35 -24.03 -2.58
C PRO A 306 -3.54 -24.96 -2.35
N THR A 307 -3.76 -25.37 -1.10
CA THR A 307 -5.02 -26.02 -0.70
C THR A 307 -6.12 -24.97 -0.53
N GLU A 308 -7.39 -25.39 -0.60
CA GLU A 308 -8.53 -24.51 -0.30
C GLU A 308 -8.46 -23.93 1.12
N GLU A 309 -7.96 -24.72 2.08
CA GLU A 309 -7.76 -24.29 3.46
C GLU A 309 -6.70 -23.19 3.57
N ASP A 310 -5.57 -23.31 2.85
CA ASP A 310 -4.54 -22.26 2.83
C ASP A 310 -5.06 -20.94 2.27
N VAL A 311 -5.86 -21.02 1.20
CA VAL A 311 -6.50 -19.85 0.59
C VAL A 311 -7.48 -19.21 1.57
N ALA A 312 -8.36 -20.01 2.18
CA ALA A 312 -9.37 -19.54 3.11
C ALA A 312 -8.75 -18.89 4.36
N ASP A 313 -7.74 -19.51 4.97
CA ASP A 313 -7.08 -18.97 6.16
C ASP A 313 -6.39 -17.63 5.86
N ILE A 314 -5.66 -17.54 4.74
CA ILE A 314 -5.03 -16.28 4.34
C ILE A 314 -6.09 -15.22 4.07
N ALA A 315 -7.20 -15.56 3.42
CA ALA A 315 -8.30 -14.61 3.21
C ALA A 315 -8.84 -14.06 4.55
N GLN A 316 -9.00 -14.90 5.58
CA GLN A 316 -9.40 -14.44 6.93
C GLN A 316 -8.40 -13.42 7.48
N PHE A 317 -7.10 -13.69 7.39
CA PHE A 317 -6.09 -12.70 7.78
C PHE A 317 -6.22 -11.39 6.99
N LEU A 318 -6.40 -11.45 5.66
CA LEU A 318 -6.54 -10.25 4.83
C LEU A 318 -7.79 -9.41 5.19
N HIS A 319 -8.87 -10.02 5.67
CA HIS A 319 -10.03 -9.30 6.21
C HIS A 319 -9.68 -8.47 7.46
N SER A 320 -8.70 -8.88 8.25
CA SER A 320 -8.23 -8.11 9.42
C SER A 320 -7.45 -6.84 9.07
N LEU A 321 -7.13 -6.65 7.78
CA LEU A 321 -6.41 -5.48 7.26
C LEU A 321 -7.31 -4.31 6.85
N SER A 322 -8.64 -4.48 6.93
CA SER A 322 -9.60 -3.39 6.74
C SER A 322 -9.55 -2.41 7.90
N SER A 323 -9.53 -1.10 7.62
CA SER A 323 -9.55 -0.07 8.65
C SER A 323 -10.82 -0.18 9.51
N ILE A 324 -10.69 0.22 10.78
CA ILE A 324 -11.76 0.18 11.78
C ILE A 324 -13.06 0.89 11.35
N GLU A 325 -12.98 1.83 10.40
CA GLU A 325 -14.15 2.55 9.86
C GLU A 325 -15.04 1.68 8.96
N TYR A 326 -14.54 0.53 8.50
CA TYR A 326 -15.28 -0.44 7.68
C TYR A 326 -15.61 -1.73 8.44
N GLU A 327 -15.30 -1.81 9.73
CA GLU A 327 -15.78 -2.89 10.59
C GLU A 327 -17.31 -2.75 10.75
N GLN A 328 -18.04 -3.83 10.47
CA GLN A 328 -19.49 -3.93 10.71
C GLN A 328 -19.77 -4.50 12.09
#